data_AF-A0A853F5H0-F1
#
_entry.id   AF-A0A853F5H0-F1
#
_cell.length_a   1.000
_cell.length_b   1.000
_cell.length_c   1.000
_cell.angle_alpha   90.00
_cell.angle_beta   90.00
_cell.angle_gamma   90.00
#
_symmetry.space_group_name_H-M   'P 1'
#
loop_
_entity.id
_entity.type
_entity.pdbx_description
1 polymer ?
#
loop_
_entity_poly.entity_id
_entity_poly.type
_entity_poly.pdbx_seq_one_letter_code
_entity_poly.pdbx_strand_id
1 'polypeptide(L)'
;MCTVCGCNETEEHGHSHDHTHKNGHHHHHYGEGEAGLHIAGMDQKNIVQVEMDILSKNNGYAAENRSFFSKKGILALNLVSSPGSGKTSILETSLTVLKDKISLKVIEGDQQTTQDADRINKTGVQALQVNTGKGCHLDAHMIGHTFDALNIEEDSLLFIENVGNLVCPAAFDLGEYCKVVILSVTEGEDKPLKYPDMFAASDLMLLNKVDLLPHLNFDVEKCINFARQVNPKIQILQTSATSGEGMDKWYSWLKAQMSSVIALKDN
;
A
#
# COMPACT_ATOMS: atom_id res chain seq x y z
N MET A 1 -6.07 -13.72 -24.38
CA MET A 1 -6.52 -15.03 -23.86
C MET A 1 -6.89 -14.85 -22.39
N CYS A 2 -8.18 -14.62 -22.12
CA CYS A 2 -8.75 -14.58 -20.77
C CYS A 2 -9.07 -16.01 -20.35
N THR A 3 -8.60 -16.45 -19.18
CA THR A 3 -8.58 -17.86 -18.78
C THR A 3 -9.84 -18.32 -18.03
N VAL A 4 -10.93 -17.53 -18.04
CA VAL A 4 -12.09 -17.79 -17.17
C VAL A 4 -13.33 -18.30 -17.91
N CYS A 5 -13.49 -18.09 -19.21
CA CYS A 5 -14.55 -18.76 -19.97
C CYS A 5 -14.33 -18.59 -21.47
N GLY A 6 -13.95 -19.67 -22.15
CA GLY A 6 -14.06 -19.75 -23.60
C GLY A 6 -15.39 -20.41 -23.96
N CYS A 7 -16.25 -19.72 -24.68
CA CYS A 7 -17.25 -20.30 -25.58
C CYS A 7 -17.58 -19.28 -26.68
N ASN A 8 -17.31 -19.71 -27.91
CA ASN A 8 -17.83 -19.19 -29.17
C ASN A 8 -19.16 -19.92 -29.41
N GLU A 9 -20.25 -19.23 -29.76
CA GLU A 9 -21.23 -19.69 -30.77
C GLU A 9 -22.30 -18.61 -31.03
N THR A 10 -22.57 -18.46 -32.32
CA THR A 10 -23.50 -17.55 -32.98
C THR A 10 -24.89 -18.18 -33.08
N GLU A 11 -25.96 -17.46 -32.73
CA GLU A 11 -27.27 -17.63 -33.36
C GLU A 11 -28.02 -16.28 -33.45
N GLU A 12 -28.53 -16.00 -34.65
CA GLU A 12 -29.34 -14.84 -35.00
C GLU A 12 -30.81 -15.04 -34.63
N HIS A 13 -31.39 -14.13 -33.86
CA HIS A 13 -32.84 -13.95 -33.80
C HIS A 13 -33.21 -12.46 -33.86
N GLY A 14 -33.83 -12.06 -34.96
CA GLY A 14 -34.35 -10.72 -35.17
C GLY A 14 -35.73 -10.54 -34.53
N HIS A 15 -35.86 -9.49 -33.72
CA HIS A 15 -37.16 -8.91 -33.37
C HIS A 15 -37.05 -7.38 -33.38
N SER A 16 -37.88 -6.76 -34.20
CA SER A 16 -38.10 -5.32 -34.27
C SER A 16 -38.99 -4.87 -33.11
N HIS A 17 -38.52 -3.95 -32.27
CA HIS A 17 -39.39 -3.21 -31.36
C HIS A 17 -39.07 -1.72 -31.34
N ASP A 18 -40.17 -0.97 -31.40
CA ASP A 18 -40.35 0.47 -31.50
C ASP A 18 -39.71 1.22 -30.32
N HIS A 19 -38.90 2.25 -30.61
CA HIS A 19 -38.15 3.00 -29.60
C HIS A 19 -38.84 4.31 -29.21
N THR A 20 -39.58 4.29 -28.10
CA THR A 20 -39.87 5.51 -27.33
C THR A 20 -38.74 5.77 -26.35
N HIS A 21 -37.83 6.71 -26.69
CA HIS A 21 -36.72 7.11 -25.83
C HIS A 21 -37.19 7.92 -24.62
N LYS A 22 -37.30 7.28 -23.46
CA LYS A 22 -37.15 7.96 -22.17
C LYS A 22 -35.67 7.92 -21.81
N ASN A 23 -35.02 9.08 -21.80
CA ASN A 23 -33.63 9.26 -21.36
C ASN A 23 -33.54 9.02 -19.84
N GLY A 24 -33.49 7.75 -19.43
CA GLY A 24 -32.95 7.35 -18.14
C GLY A 24 -31.45 7.24 -18.28
N HIS A 25 -30.70 8.14 -17.63
CA HIS A 25 -29.25 8.01 -17.50
C HIS A 25 -28.96 6.75 -16.67
N HIS A 26 -28.83 5.60 -17.33
CA HIS A 26 -28.37 4.37 -16.71
C HIS A 26 -26.88 4.52 -16.41
N HIS A 27 -26.55 5.03 -15.23
CA HIS A 27 -25.22 4.85 -14.69
C HIS A 27 -25.06 3.36 -14.38
N HIS A 28 -24.15 2.70 -15.10
CA HIS A 28 -23.84 1.29 -14.88
C HIS A 28 -23.02 1.16 -13.59
N HIS A 29 -23.69 1.02 -12.45
CA HIS A 29 -23.06 0.85 -11.15
C HIS A 29 -22.85 -0.64 -10.83
N TYR A 30 -21.63 -1.13 -11.00
CA TYR A 30 -21.25 -2.52 -10.74
C TYR A 30 -20.81 -2.79 -9.28
N GLY A 31 -21.06 -1.86 -8.36
CA GLY A 31 -20.55 -1.90 -6.98
C GLY A 31 -21.53 -1.39 -5.90
N GLU A 32 -22.83 -1.33 -6.18
CA GLU A 32 -23.84 -0.88 -5.19
C GLU A 32 -24.33 -2.00 -4.24
N GLY A 33 -23.88 -3.23 -4.45
CA GLY A 33 -24.21 -4.34 -3.55
C GLY A 33 -23.42 -4.28 -2.23
N GLU A 34 -23.84 -5.05 -1.23
CA GLU A 34 -23.19 -5.13 0.08
C GLU A 34 -21.69 -5.47 -0.01
N ALA A 35 -21.28 -6.23 -1.03
CA ALA A 35 -19.89 -6.57 -1.27
C ALA A 35 -19.09 -5.46 -1.98
N GLY A 36 -19.73 -4.39 -2.45
CA GLY A 36 -19.07 -3.33 -3.22
C GLY A 36 -18.52 -3.76 -4.60
N LEU A 37 -18.73 -5.01 -5.00
CA LEU A 37 -18.22 -5.61 -6.24
C LEU A 37 -19.12 -6.72 -6.76
N HIS A 38 -19.02 -6.99 -8.07
CA HIS A 38 -19.83 -8.01 -8.75
C HIS A 38 -18.95 -9.12 -9.35
N ILE A 39 -19.21 -10.37 -8.96
CA ILE A 39 -18.57 -11.57 -9.52
C ILE A 39 -19.66 -12.42 -10.18
N ALA A 40 -19.48 -12.70 -11.47
CA ALA A 40 -20.42 -13.54 -12.21
C ALA A 40 -20.53 -14.93 -11.57
N GLY A 41 -21.75 -15.33 -11.20
CA GLY A 41 -22.03 -16.63 -10.59
C GLY A 41 -21.90 -16.69 -9.06
N MET A 42 -21.67 -15.56 -8.38
CA MET A 42 -21.70 -15.47 -6.91
C MET A 42 -22.71 -14.41 -6.45
N ASP A 43 -23.49 -14.73 -5.42
CA ASP A 43 -24.32 -13.74 -4.74
C ASP A 43 -23.49 -12.86 -3.78
N GLN A 44 -24.03 -11.70 -3.42
CA GLN A 44 -23.33 -10.71 -2.58
C GLN A 44 -22.95 -11.27 -1.20
N LYS A 45 -23.80 -12.11 -0.59
CA LYS A 45 -23.55 -12.65 0.76
C LYS A 45 -22.38 -13.62 0.76
N ASN A 46 -22.30 -14.48 -0.25
CA ASN A 46 -21.20 -15.43 -0.40
C ASN A 46 -19.89 -14.69 -0.68
N ILE A 47 -19.91 -13.60 -1.47
CA ILE A 47 -18.72 -12.77 -1.70
C ILE A 47 -18.23 -12.17 -0.38
N VAL A 48 -19.12 -11.54 0.40
CA VAL A 48 -18.78 -10.94 1.70
C VAL A 48 -18.24 -12.00 2.68
N GLN A 49 -18.88 -13.18 2.76
CA GLN A 49 -18.42 -14.23 3.67
C GLN A 49 -17.01 -14.72 3.33
N VAL A 50 -16.74 -14.97 2.04
CA VAL A 50 -15.41 -15.40 1.60
C VAL A 50 -14.36 -14.33 1.89
N GLU A 51 -14.68 -13.06 1.64
CA GLU A 51 -13.79 -11.94 1.96
C GLU A 51 -13.51 -11.85 3.46
N MET A 52 -14.55 -11.93 4.31
CA MET A 52 -14.41 -11.93 5.76
C MET A 52 -13.55 -13.09 6.27
N ASP A 53 -13.72 -14.29 5.74
CA ASP A 53 -12.95 -15.46 6.13
C ASP A 53 -11.45 -15.29 5.80
N ILE A 54 -11.15 -14.76 4.61
CA ILE A 54 -9.78 -14.45 4.18
C ILE A 54 -9.15 -13.40 5.10
N LEU A 55 -9.85 -12.28 5.34
CA LEU A 55 -9.35 -11.19 6.17
C LEU A 55 -9.19 -11.62 7.64
N SER A 56 -10.12 -12.41 8.16
CA SER A 56 -10.04 -12.95 9.53
C SER A 56 -8.80 -13.83 9.70
N LYS A 57 -8.53 -14.72 8.73
CA LYS A 57 -7.32 -15.55 8.76
C LYS A 57 -6.05 -14.71 8.68
N ASN A 58 -6.02 -13.71 7.81
CA ASN A 58 -4.90 -12.76 7.71
C ASN A 58 -4.66 -12.05 9.06
N ASN A 59 -5.72 -11.61 9.74
CA ASN A 59 -5.61 -10.90 11.02
C ASN A 59 -4.98 -11.77 12.12
N GLY A 60 -5.18 -13.10 12.07
CA GLY A 60 -4.47 -14.05 12.93
C GLY A 60 -2.95 -13.96 12.75
N TYR A 61 -2.47 -14.06 11.52
CA TYR A 61 -1.05 -13.92 11.20
C TYR A 61 -0.51 -12.51 11.50
N ALA A 62 -1.32 -11.47 11.25
CA ALA A 62 -0.93 -10.09 11.55
C ALA A 62 -0.72 -9.88 13.06
N ALA A 63 -1.55 -10.50 13.90
CA ALA A 63 -1.37 -10.47 15.35
C ALA A 63 -0.08 -11.17 15.79
N GLU A 64 0.27 -12.29 15.17
CA GLU A 64 1.53 -13.00 15.40
C GLU A 64 2.74 -12.14 15.02
N ASN A 65 2.73 -11.56 13.81
CA ASN A 65 3.77 -10.65 13.33
C ASN A 65 3.95 -9.45 14.24
N ARG A 66 2.86 -8.81 14.65
CA ARG A 66 2.88 -7.68 15.59
C ARG A 66 3.46 -8.07 16.94
N SER A 67 3.13 -9.27 17.45
CA SER A 67 3.74 -9.78 18.68
C SER A 67 5.24 -9.98 18.52
N PHE A 68 5.70 -10.48 17.37
CA PHE A 68 7.12 -10.62 17.06
C PHE A 68 7.82 -9.25 17.02
N PHE A 69 7.26 -8.27 16.31
CA PHE A 69 7.85 -6.94 16.20
C PHE A 69 7.92 -6.22 17.56
N SER A 70 6.82 -6.21 18.31
CA SER A 70 6.75 -5.56 19.63
C SER A 70 7.74 -6.15 20.63
N LYS A 71 7.82 -7.48 20.75
CA LYS A 71 8.77 -8.16 21.66
C LYS A 71 10.23 -7.84 21.36
N LYS A 72 10.55 -7.52 20.10
CA LYS A 72 11.91 -7.22 19.64
C LYS A 72 12.19 -5.73 19.50
N GLY A 73 11.23 -4.85 19.77
CA GLY A 73 11.38 -3.41 19.53
C GLY A 73 11.57 -3.06 18.06
N ILE A 74 11.00 -3.85 17.14
CA ILE A 74 11.11 -3.62 15.69
C ILE A 74 10.06 -2.61 15.27
N LEU A 75 10.49 -1.48 14.70
CA LEU A 75 9.59 -0.57 14.00
C LEU A 75 9.35 -1.13 12.59
N ALA A 76 8.25 -1.83 12.38
CA ALA A 76 7.83 -2.31 11.06
C ALA A 76 6.91 -1.30 10.38
N LEU A 77 7.27 -0.83 9.19
CA LEU A 77 6.48 0.16 8.42
C LEU A 77 6.08 -0.41 7.06
N ASN A 78 4.79 -0.33 6.73
CA ASN A 78 4.26 -0.78 5.45
C ASN A 78 4.15 0.40 4.48
N LEU A 79 5.03 0.45 3.47
CA LEU A 79 5.02 1.48 2.44
C LEU A 79 4.07 1.08 1.31
N VAL A 80 3.01 1.86 1.15
CA VAL A 80 1.93 1.61 0.17
C VAL A 80 1.80 2.80 -0.78
N SER A 81 1.54 2.56 -2.06
CA SER A 81 1.46 3.64 -3.07
C SER A 81 0.87 3.14 -4.37
N SER A 82 0.60 4.04 -5.33
CA SER A 82 0.47 3.65 -6.74
C SER A 82 1.83 3.17 -7.30
N PRO A 83 1.85 2.45 -8.44
CA PRO A 83 3.09 2.22 -9.17
C PRO A 83 3.78 3.54 -9.54
N GLY A 84 5.10 3.61 -9.35
CA GLY A 84 5.89 4.78 -9.73
C GLY A 84 5.79 6.00 -8.81
N SER A 85 5.11 5.93 -7.65
CA SER A 85 5.06 7.03 -6.67
C SER A 85 6.42 7.33 -5.99
N GLY A 86 7.38 6.41 -6.12
CA GLY A 86 8.77 6.59 -5.66
C GLY A 86 9.11 5.92 -4.32
N LYS A 87 8.42 4.83 -3.95
CA LYS A 87 8.71 4.04 -2.73
C LYS A 87 10.17 3.61 -2.64
N THR A 88 10.64 2.87 -3.65
CA THR A 88 12.03 2.41 -3.70
C THR A 88 13.05 3.54 -3.62
N SER A 89 12.79 4.69 -4.27
CA SER A 89 13.70 5.85 -4.20
C SER A 89 13.72 6.51 -2.82
N ILE A 90 12.58 6.60 -2.14
CA ILE A 90 12.53 7.03 -0.74
C ILE A 90 13.32 6.06 0.14
N LEU A 91 13.19 4.75 -0.09
CA LEU A 91 13.96 3.74 0.62
C LEU A 91 15.46 3.86 0.35
N GLU A 92 15.91 3.89 -0.90
CA GLU A 92 17.34 4.00 -1.26
C GLU A 92 18.01 5.18 -0.53
N THR A 93 17.38 6.35 -0.55
CA THR A 93 17.91 7.54 0.13
C THR A 93 17.87 7.37 1.65
N SER A 94 16.77 6.83 2.20
CA SER A 94 16.64 6.59 3.65
C SER A 94 17.69 5.61 4.17
N LEU A 95 17.86 4.48 3.49
CA LEU A 95 18.81 3.43 3.86
C LEU A 95 20.24 3.94 3.77
N THR A 96 20.58 4.67 2.71
CA THR A 96 21.92 5.26 2.55
C THR A 96 22.28 6.21 3.70
N VAL A 97 21.31 6.98 4.19
CA VAL A 97 21.52 7.96 5.28
C VAL A 97 21.52 7.32 6.68
N LEU A 98 20.78 6.23 6.86
CA LEU A 98 20.47 5.67 8.18
C LEU A 98 21.23 4.38 8.52
N LYS A 99 21.77 3.64 7.53
CA LYS A 99 22.38 2.31 7.72
C LYS A 99 23.50 2.25 8.76
N ASP A 100 24.24 3.33 8.95
CA ASP A 100 25.35 3.38 9.92
C ASP A 100 24.88 3.75 11.34
N LYS A 101 23.58 4.01 11.53
CA LYS A 101 22.99 4.51 12.79
C LYS A 101 21.97 3.57 13.41
N ILE A 102 21.29 2.77 12.58
CA ILE A 102 20.18 1.91 12.97
C ILE A 102 20.31 0.62 12.16
N SER A 103 19.98 -0.54 12.75
CA SER A 103 19.84 -1.76 11.94
C SER A 103 18.62 -1.66 11.04
N LEU A 104 18.80 -1.93 9.75
CA LEU A 104 17.78 -1.78 8.72
C LEU A 104 17.61 -3.10 7.97
N LYS A 105 16.36 -3.48 7.71
CA LYS A 105 15.99 -4.59 6.82
C LYS A 105 14.86 -4.14 5.91
N VAL A 106 14.78 -4.74 4.73
CA VAL A 106 13.69 -4.49 3.79
C VAL A 106 13.06 -5.80 3.35
N ILE A 107 11.73 -5.86 3.38
CA ILE A 107 10.94 -6.82 2.62
C ILE A 107 10.42 -6.07 1.41
N GLU A 108 10.74 -6.56 0.22
CA GLU A 108 10.26 -6.01 -1.04
C GLU A 108 9.15 -6.93 -1.56
N GLY A 109 7.99 -6.37 -1.89
CA GLY A 109 6.89 -7.09 -2.51
C GLY A 109 6.53 -6.55 -3.88
N ASP A 110 6.73 -7.38 -4.90
CA ASP A 110 6.28 -7.12 -6.27
C ASP A 110 5.56 -8.35 -6.84
N GLN A 111 4.87 -8.17 -7.97
CA GLN A 111 4.29 -9.28 -8.72
C GLN A 111 5.37 -10.18 -9.30
N GLN A 112 6.41 -9.57 -9.86
CA GLN A 112 7.48 -10.24 -10.59
C GLN A 112 8.79 -9.46 -10.44
N THR A 113 9.89 -10.13 -10.82
CA THR A 113 11.26 -9.58 -10.86
C THR A 113 11.88 -9.37 -9.47
N THR A 114 13.15 -8.97 -9.46
CA THR A 114 13.93 -8.67 -8.24
C THR A 114 14.50 -7.26 -8.30
N GLN A 115 14.03 -6.42 -9.24
CA GLN A 115 14.72 -5.18 -9.60
C GLN A 115 14.83 -4.22 -8.42
N ASP A 116 13.76 -4.06 -7.66
CA ASP A 116 13.74 -3.18 -6.51
C ASP A 116 14.52 -3.77 -5.32
N ALA A 117 14.44 -5.08 -5.07
CA ALA A 117 15.33 -5.73 -4.09
C ALA A 117 16.81 -5.60 -4.45
N ASP A 118 17.19 -5.74 -5.72
CA ASP A 118 18.57 -5.60 -6.21
C ASP A 118 19.07 -4.16 -6.09
N ARG A 119 18.19 -3.17 -6.32
CA ARG A 119 18.47 -1.76 -6.09
C ARG A 119 18.72 -1.48 -4.61
N ILE A 120 17.87 -1.99 -3.72
CA ILE A 120 18.03 -1.83 -2.28
C ILE A 120 19.31 -2.50 -1.78
N ASN A 121 19.62 -3.71 -2.23
CA ASN A 121 20.82 -4.43 -1.81
C ASN A 121 22.12 -3.67 -2.16
N LYS A 122 22.13 -2.86 -3.24
CA LYS A 122 23.28 -1.99 -3.58
C LYS A 122 23.56 -0.90 -2.53
N THR A 123 22.60 -0.56 -1.67
CA THR A 123 22.81 0.36 -0.54
C THR A 123 23.66 -0.27 0.58
N GLY A 124 23.81 -1.60 0.57
CA GLY A 124 24.44 -2.40 1.63
C GLY A 124 23.47 -2.90 2.70
N VAL A 125 22.18 -2.56 2.59
CA VAL A 125 21.11 -3.07 3.46
C VAL A 125 20.50 -4.33 2.84
N GLN A 126 20.27 -5.35 3.67
CA GLN A 126 19.65 -6.60 3.22
C GLN A 126 18.16 -6.37 2.85
N ALA A 127 17.84 -6.66 1.60
CA ALA A 127 16.46 -6.74 1.10
C ALA A 127 16.11 -8.17 0.69
N LEU A 128 14.94 -8.65 1.13
CA LEU A 128 14.37 -9.91 0.71
C LEU A 128 13.16 -9.68 -0.21
N GLN A 129 13.22 -10.26 -1.41
CA GLN A 129 12.14 -10.24 -2.38
C GLN A 129 11.02 -11.23 -2.00
N VAL A 130 9.77 -10.79 -2.06
CA VAL A 130 8.56 -11.59 -1.99
C VAL A 130 7.79 -11.43 -3.30
N ASN A 131 7.88 -12.44 -4.16
CA ASN A 131 7.12 -12.45 -5.41
C ASN A 131 5.68 -12.94 -5.17
N THR A 132 4.74 -12.02 -5.31
CA THR A 132 3.30 -12.29 -5.13
C THR A 132 2.65 -12.99 -6.33
N GLY A 133 3.39 -13.11 -7.45
CA GLY A 133 2.92 -13.76 -8.67
C GLY A 133 1.88 -12.91 -9.38
N LYS A 134 0.59 -13.20 -9.15
CA LYS A 134 -0.54 -12.39 -9.63
C LYS A 134 -1.24 -11.62 -8.51
N GLY A 135 -0.74 -11.75 -7.28
CA GLY A 135 -1.24 -11.00 -6.13
C GLY A 135 -1.12 -9.49 -6.35
N CYS A 136 -2.03 -8.73 -5.79
CA CYS A 136 -2.06 -7.27 -5.89
C CYS A 136 -1.67 -6.57 -4.56
N HIS A 137 -1.23 -7.36 -3.58
CA HIS A 137 -0.85 -6.96 -2.22
C HIS A 137 0.03 -8.04 -1.59
N LEU A 138 0.78 -7.66 -0.54
CA LEU A 138 1.33 -8.59 0.46
C LEU A 138 0.29 -8.90 1.54
N ASP A 139 0.34 -10.10 2.11
CA ASP A 139 -0.45 -10.50 3.29
C ASP A 139 0.46 -10.81 4.49
N ALA A 140 -0.11 -10.89 5.69
CA ALA A 140 0.66 -11.11 6.92
C ALA A 140 1.40 -12.46 6.94
N HIS A 141 0.84 -13.48 6.30
CA HIS A 141 1.46 -14.81 6.26
C HIS A 141 2.72 -14.80 5.40
N MET A 142 2.71 -14.10 4.27
CA MET A 142 3.89 -13.86 3.44
C MET A 142 4.98 -13.16 4.24
N ILE A 143 4.63 -12.13 5.02
CA ILE A 143 5.57 -11.37 5.86
C ILE A 143 6.20 -12.26 6.94
N GLY A 144 5.40 -13.04 7.67
CA GLY A 144 5.89 -13.90 8.75
C GLY A 144 6.94 -14.91 8.28
N HIS A 145 6.79 -15.44 7.07
CA HIS A 145 7.77 -16.37 6.47
C HIS A 145 9.12 -15.74 6.12
N THR A 146 9.24 -14.41 6.12
CA THR A 146 10.51 -13.73 5.83
C THR A 146 11.43 -13.64 7.04
N PHE A 147 10.91 -13.80 8.26
CA PHE A 147 11.62 -13.46 9.50
C PHE A 147 12.90 -14.27 9.69
N ASP A 148 12.84 -15.58 9.45
CA ASP A 148 14.00 -16.47 9.60
C ASP A 148 15.09 -16.14 8.58
N ALA A 149 14.72 -15.80 7.34
CA ALA A 149 15.65 -15.49 6.27
C ALA A 149 16.31 -14.11 6.42
N LEU A 150 15.58 -13.13 6.96
CA LEU A 150 16.11 -11.78 7.19
C LEU A 150 16.95 -11.68 8.47
N ASN A 151 16.76 -12.59 9.43
CA ASN A 151 17.39 -12.55 10.75
C ASN A 151 17.27 -11.15 11.38
N ILE A 152 16.04 -10.66 11.51
CA ILE A 152 15.75 -9.28 11.93
C ILE A 152 16.23 -9.07 13.37
N GLU A 153 17.15 -8.12 13.54
CA GLU A 153 17.73 -7.81 14.84
C GLU A 153 16.71 -7.08 15.74
N GLU A 154 16.95 -7.12 17.04
CA GLU A 154 16.21 -6.29 18.00
C GLU A 154 16.50 -4.80 17.78
N ASP A 155 15.55 -3.95 18.20
CA ASP A 155 15.66 -2.49 18.16
C ASP A 155 16.06 -2.00 16.75
N SER A 156 15.42 -2.60 15.74
CA SER A 156 15.67 -2.39 14.31
C SER A 156 14.47 -1.75 13.59
N LEU A 157 14.72 -1.19 12.41
CA LEU A 157 13.69 -0.66 11.53
C LEU A 157 13.53 -1.58 10.32
N LEU A 158 12.32 -2.11 10.15
CA LEU A 158 11.92 -2.95 9.04
C LEU A 158 11.01 -2.15 8.10
N PHE A 159 11.46 -1.96 6.86
CA PHE A 159 10.57 -1.48 5.80
C PHE A 159 9.94 -2.65 5.07
N ILE A 160 8.63 -2.57 4.85
CA ILE A 160 7.89 -3.48 3.97
C ILE A 160 7.44 -2.63 2.78
N GLU A 161 8.12 -2.75 1.64
CA GLU A 161 7.67 -2.13 0.40
C GLU A 161 6.58 -3.01 -0.22
N ASN A 162 5.33 -2.56 -0.16
CA ASN A 162 4.20 -3.31 -0.71
C ASN A 162 4.11 -3.16 -2.23
N VAL A 163 3.30 -4.03 -2.85
CA VAL A 163 2.97 -3.94 -4.27
C VAL A 163 2.37 -2.56 -4.56
N GLY A 164 2.74 -1.96 -5.71
CA GLY A 164 2.18 -0.67 -6.16
C GLY A 164 0.68 -0.75 -6.42
N ASN A 165 -0.14 -0.53 -5.39
CA ASN A 165 -1.58 -0.55 -5.45
C ASN A 165 -2.20 0.26 -4.28
N LEU A 166 -3.18 1.12 -4.57
CA LEU A 166 -3.92 1.89 -3.56
C LEU A 166 -5.27 1.27 -3.17
N VAL A 167 -5.60 0.08 -3.69
CA VAL A 167 -6.87 -0.61 -3.41
C VAL A 167 -6.63 -1.82 -2.52
N CYS A 168 -6.05 -2.89 -3.07
CA CYS A 168 -5.94 -4.16 -2.35
C CYS A 168 -5.22 -4.05 -0.99
N PRO A 169 -4.06 -3.38 -0.87
CA PRO A 169 -3.31 -3.39 0.39
C PRO A 169 -3.99 -2.63 1.54
N ALA A 170 -5.06 -1.87 1.27
CA ALA A 170 -5.79 -1.13 2.31
C ALA A 170 -6.46 -2.08 3.31
N ALA A 171 -6.98 -3.23 2.84
CA ALA A 171 -7.71 -4.19 3.66
C ALA A 171 -6.80 -5.17 4.43
N PHE A 172 -5.53 -5.29 4.05
CA PHE A 172 -4.63 -6.31 4.61
C PHE A 172 -3.68 -5.71 5.65
N ASP A 173 -3.94 -6.04 6.91
CA ASP A 173 -3.01 -5.83 8.02
C ASP A 173 -1.84 -6.83 7.92
N LEU A 174 -0.60 -6.37 8.00
CA LEU A 174 0.59 -7.21 7.99
C LEU A 174 1.17 -7.42 9.40
N GLY A 175 0.59 -6.77 10.40
CA GLY A 175 1.15 -6.68 11.76
C GLY A 175 2.08 -5.49 11.95
N GLU A 176 2.22 -4.63 10.93
CA GLU A 176 3.06 -3.43 10.97
C GLU A 176 2.64 -2.46 12.08
N TYR A 177 3.56 -1.56 12.44
CA TYR A 177 3.26 -0.44 13.35
C TYR A 177 2.25 0.51 12.71
N CYS A 178 2.50 0.89 11.44
CA CYS A 178 1.53 1.64 10.65
C CYS A 178 1.80 1.54 9.14
N LYS A 179 0.76 1.88 8.35
CA LYS A 179 0.89 2.13 6.92
C LYS A 179 1.36 3.56 6.68
N VAL A 180 2.33 3.70 5.78
CA VAL A 180 2.81 4.97 5.24
C VAL A 180 2.43 5.01 3.76
N VAL A 181 1.43 5.82 3.42
CA VAL A 181 1.01 6.01 2.03
C VAL A 181 1.91 7.02 1.34
N ILE A 182 2.44 6.67 0.18
CA ILE A 182 3.25 7.57 -0.65
C ILE A 182 2.40 7.97 -1.85
N LEU A 183 2.12 9.27 -1.96
CA LEU A 183 1.39 9.86 -3.07
C LEU A 183 2.33 10.79 -3.82
N SER A 184 2.49 10.61 -5.12
CA SER A 184 3.28 11.54 -5.94
C SER A 184 2.43 12.69 -6.47
N VAL A 185 3.00 13.89 -6.51
CA VAL A 185 2.35 15.07 -7.13
C VAL A 185 2.01 14.86 -8.62
N THR A 186 2.60 13.86 -9.29
CA THR A 186 2.27 13.51 -10.68
C THR A 186 0.97 12.73 -10.83
N GLU A 187 0.35 12.31 -9.72
CA GLU A 187 -0.84 11.45 -9.74
C GLU A 187 -2.16 12.23 -9.73
N GLY A 188 -2.11 13.52 -9.37
CA GLY A 188 -3.28 14.39 -9.22
C GLY A 188 -3.80 14.46 -7.77
N GLU A 189 -4.31 15.63 -7.38
CA GLU A 189 -4.62 15.94 -5.98
C GLU A 189 -5.83 15.20 -5.40
N ASP A 190 -6.69 14.63 -6.26
CA ASP A 190 -7.94 13.98 -5.88
C ASP A 190 -7.81 12.51 -5.46
N LYS A 191 -6.59 11.97 -5.45
CA LYS A 191 -6.31 10.58 -5.06
C LYS A 191 -6.86 10.19 -3.68
N PRO A 192 -6.77 11.03 -2.64
CA PRO A 192 -7.33 10.66 -1.35
C PRO A 192 -8.83 10.35 -1.39
N LEU A 193 -9.62 11.13 -2.14
CA LEU A 193 -11.05 10.89 -2.28
C LEU A 193 -11.38 9.70 -3.19
N LYS A 194 -10.50 9.39 -4.15
CA LYS A 194 -10.67 8.24 -5.06
C LYS A 194 -10.33 6.90 -4.42
N TYR A 195 -9.44 6.89 -3.43
CA TYR A 195 -8.97 5.68 -2.75
C TYR A 195 -9.13 5.81 -1.23
N PRO A 196 -10.34 6.13 -0.73
CA PRO A 196 -10.52 6.56 0.66
C PRO A 196 -10.04 5.52 1.67
N ASP A 197 -10.23 4.23 1.41
CA ASP A 197 -9.83 3.16 2.34
C ASP A 197 -8.32 3.15 2.63
N MET A 198 -7.50 3.41 1.61
CA MET A 198 -6.04 3.45 1.78
C MET A 198 -5.59 4.62 2.65
N PHE A 199 -6.17 5.80 2.43
CA PHE A 199 -5.83 7.00 3.20
C PHE A 199 -6.44 6.94 4.61
N ALA A 200 -7.59 6.28 4.77
CA ALA A 200 -8.19 5.99 6.08
C ALA A 200 -7.33 5.02 6.91
N ALA A 201 -6.73 4.01 6.27
CA ALA A 201 -5.88 3.01 6.91
C ALA A 201 -4.43 3.49 7.16
N SER A 202 -4.03 4.65 6.65
CA SER A 202 -2.65 5.16 6.75
C SER A 202 -2.51 6.24 7.81
N ASP A 203 -1.46 6.13 8.63
CA ASP A 203 -1.18 7.13 9.68
C ASP A 203 -0.34 8.30 9.15
N LEU A 204 0.43 8.06 8.10
CA LEU A 204 1.31 9.05 7.48
C LEU A 204 1.16 9.01 5.96
N MET A 205 1.04 10.20 5.37
CA MET A 205 1.17 10.43 3.93
C MET A 205 2.49 11.14 3.62
N LEU A 206 3.29 10.54 2.74
CA LEU A 206 4.41 11.21 2.08
C LEU A 206 3.92 11.76 0.73
N LEU A 207 3.77 13.08 0.62
CA LEU A 207 3.51 13.74 -0.66
C LEU A 207 4.85 13.92 -1.38
N ASN A 208 5.16 12.99 -2.28
CA ASN A 208 6.48 12.84 -2.89
C ASN A 208 6.61 13.53 -4.26
N LYS A 209 7.86 13.74 -4.67
CA LYS A 209 8.29 14.41 -5.91
C LYS A 209 7.92 15.89 -5.96
N VAL A 210 7.93 16.57 -4.82
CA VAL A 210 7.58 18.01 -4.74
C VAL A 210 8.51 18.91 -5.54
N ASP A 211 9.70 18.43 -5.89
CA ASP A 211 10.61 19.06 -6.85
C ASP A 211 9.98 19.27 -8.24
N LEU A 212 8.94 18.52 -8.58
CA LEU A 212 8.23 18.63 -9.86
C LEU A 212 7.08 19.66 -9.83
N LEU A 213 6.72 20.22 -8.68
CA LEU A 213 5.63 21.19 -8.57
C LEU A 213 5.75 22.38 -9.53
N PRO A 214 6.94 22.97 -9.80
CA PRO A 214 7.08 24.05 -10.78
C PRO A 214 6.68 23.66 -12.22
N HIS A 215 6.55 22.37 -12.50
CA HIS A 215 6.23 21.82 -13.83
C HIS A 215 4.81 21.25 -13.91
N LEU A 216 4.04 21.28 -12.83
CA LEU A 216 2.73 20.64 -12.72
C LEU A 216 1.67 21.65 -12.29
N ASN A 217 0.45 21.45 -12.78
CA ASN A 217 -0.72 22.12 -12.22
C ASN A 217 -1.29 21.26 -11.09
N PHE A 218 -0.65 21.30 -9.92
CA PHE A 218 -1.03 20.53 -8.75
C PHE A 218 -1.22 21.46 -7.55
N ASP A 219 -2.36 21.36 -6.88
CA ASP A 219 -2.65 22.13 -5.67
C ASP A 219 -2.37 21.28 -4.42
N VAL A 220 -1.26 21.59 -3.76
CA VAL A 220 -0.78 20.89 -2.56
C VAL A 220 -1.77 21.01 -1.40
N GLU A 221 -2.31 22.20 -1.14
CA GLU A 221 -3.23 22.44 -0.03
C GLU A 221 -4.55 21.71 -0.26
N LYS A 222 -5.05 21.69 -1.49
CA LYS A 222 -6.24 20.92 -1.86
C LYS A 222 -6.02 19.42 -1.65
N CYS A 223 -4.87 18.87 -2.05
CA CYS A 223 -4.52 17.47 -1.80
C CYS A 223 -4.51 17.15 -0.29
N ILE A 224 -3.86 18.01 0.50
CA ILE A 224 -3.78 17.88 1.96
C ILE A 224 -5.17 17.89 2.60
N ASN A 225 -6.04 18.80 2.15
CA ASN A 225 -7.40 18.90 2.64
C ASN A 225 -8.23 17.66 2.30
N PHE A 226 -8.09 17.11 1.10
CA PHE A 226 -8.74 15.85 0.74
C PHE A 226 -8.25 14.67 1.58
N ALA A 227 -6.94 14.56 1.84
CA ALA A 227 -6.41 13.54 2.73
C ALA A 227 -6.99 13.66 4.15
N ARG A 228 -7.11 14.88 4.69
CA ARG A 228 -7.69 15.13 6.01
C ARG A 228 -9.21 14.95 6.07
N GLN A 229 -9.92 15.14 4.96
CA GLN A 229 -11.34 14.82 4.88
C GLN A 229 -11.59 13.32 5.06
N VAL A 230 -10.71 12.49 4.50
CA VAL A 230 -10.77 11.03 4.64
C VAL A 230 -10.26 10.58 6.00
N ASN A 231 -9.10 11.09 6.43
CA ASN A 231 -8.48 10.77 7.71
C ASN A 231 -8.05 12.05 8.44
N PRO A 232 -8.85 12.57 9.39
CA PRO A 232 -8.52 13.80 10.11
C PRO A 232 -7.22 13.74 10.93
N LYS A 233 -6.70 12.54 11.22
CA LYS A 233 -5.49 12.34 12.03
C LYS A 233 -4.24 12.10 11.18
N ILE A 234 -4.36 11.97 9.86
CA ILE A 234 -3.23 11.65 9.00
C ILE A 234 -2.15 12.72 9.10
N GLN A 235 -0.92 12.28 9.38
CA GLN A 235 0.25 13.14 9.31
C GLN A 235 0.67 13.29 7.85
N ILE A 236 1.22 14.44 7.47
CA ILE A 236 1.59 14.71 6.09
C ILE A 236 2.97 15.33 6.05
N LEU A 237 3.86 14.72 5.25
CA LEU A 237 5.19 15.25 4.96
C LEU A 237 5.33 15.42 3.46
N GLN A 238 5.78 16.60 3.04
CA GLN A 238 6.18 16.87 1.66
C GLN A 238 7.62 16.42 1.47
N THR A 239 7.90 15.61 0.46
CA THR A 239 9.21 15.01 0.24
C THR A 239 9.62 15.03 -1.22
N SER A 240 10.93 15.06 -1.46
CA SER A 240 11.53 14.67 -2.73
C SER A 240 12.74 13.80 -2.45
N ALA A 241 12.67 12.53 -2.87
CA ALA A 241 13.85 11.65 -2.84
C ALA A 241 14.95 12.13 -3.81
N THR A 242 14.57 12.86 -4.87
CA THR A 242 15.48 13.36 -5.90
C THR A 242 16.26 14.59 -5.43
N SER A 243 15.57 15.62 -4.93
CA SER A 243 16.22 16.86 -4.48
C SER A 243 16.67 16.80 -3.01
N GLY A 244 16.15 15.86 -2.24
CA GLY A 244 16.34 15.74 -0.79
C GLY A 244 15.39 16.63 0.03
N GLU A 245 14.54 17.43 -0.61
CA GLU A 245 13.58 18.30 0.08
C GLU A 245 12.68 17.49 1.03
N GLY A 246 12.57 17.94 2.28
CA GLY A 246 11.69 17.35 3.30
C GLY A 246 12.09 15.96 3.81
N MET A 247 13.16 15.35 3.28
CA MET A 247 13.65 14.04 3.73
C MET A 247 14.18 14.09 5.17
N ASP A 248 14.69 15.23 5.63
CA ASP A 248 15.10 15.46 7.02
C ASP A 248 13.94 15.30 8.01
N LYS A 249 12.74 15.77 7.65
CA LYS A 249 11.52 15.61 8.45
C LYS A 249 11.08 14.15 8.49
N TRP A 250 11.18 13.45 7.36
CA TRP A 250 10.93 12.02 7.30
C TRP A 250 11.89 11.23 8.22
N TYR A 251 13.19 11.49 8.17
CA TYR A 251 14.16 10.83 9.04
C TYR A 251 13.93 11.15 10.53
N SER A 252 13.52 12.38 10.83
CA SER A 252 13.18 12.78 12.20
C SER A 252 11.94 12.05 12.71
N TRP A 253 10.93 11.89 11.86
CA TRP A 253 9.74 11.10 12.17
C TRP A 253 10.10 9.64 12.45
N LEU A 254 10.91 9.01 11.59
CA LEU A 254 11.37 7.63 11.78
C LEU A 254 12.05 7.44 13.15
N LYS A 255 12.97 8.34 13.51
CA LYS A 255 13.66 8.28 14.81
C LYS A 255 12.71 8.43 16.00
N ALA A 256 11.70 9.30 15.88
CA ALA A 256 10.71 9.49 16.93
C ALA A 256 9.86 8.22 17.13
N GLN A 257 9.38 7.60 16.04
CA GLN A 257 8.64 6.34 16.13
C GLN A 257 9.52 5.20 16.66
N MET A 258 10.78 5.13 16.23
CA MET A 258 11.72 4.11 16.68
C MET A 258 11.92 4.19 18.21
N SER A 259 12.12 5.41 18.72
CA SER A 259 12.26 5.65 20.16
C SER A 259 10.99 5.23 20.93
N SER A 260 9.81 5.49 20.36
CA SER A 260 8.53 5.07 20.95
C SER A 260 8.37 3.56 21.00
N VAL A 261 8.73 2.85 19.91
CA VAL A 261 8.60 1.38 19.84
C VAL A 261 9.56 0.69 20.81
N ILE A 262 10.81 1.15 20.90
CA ILE A 262 11.79 0.62 21.86
C ILE A 262 11.30 0.86 23.29
N ALA A 263 10.81 2.06 23.61
CA ALA A 263 10.28 2.36 24.94
C ALA A 263 9.07 1.48 25.31
N LEU A 264 8.25 1.05 24.34
CA LEU A 264 7.13 0.14 24.57
C LEU A 264 7.57 -1.31 24.79
N LYS A 265 8.70 -1.74 24.22
CA LYS A 265 9.30 -3.07 24.44
C LYS A 265 9.83 -3.20 25.88
N ASP A 266 10.43 -2.13 26.40
CA ASP A 266 11.10 -2.12 27.70
C ASP A 266 10.17 -1.97 28.91
N ASN A 267 8.87 -1.67 28.69
CA ASN A 267 7.84 -1.52 29.72
C ASN A 267 6.94 -2.76 29.84
#